data_AF-A0ABD1BSE1-F1
#
_entry.id   AF-A0ABD1BSE1-F1
#
_cell.length_a   1.000
_cell.length_b   1.000
_cell.length_c   1.000
_cell.angle_alpha   90.00
_cell.angle_beta   90.00
_cell.angle_gamma   90.00
#
_symmetry.space_group_name_H-M   'P 1'
#
loop_
_entity.id
_entity.type
_entity.pdbx_description
1 polymer ?
#
loop_
_entity_poly.entity_id
_entity_poly.type
_entity_poly.pdbx_seq_one_letter_code
_entity_poly.pdbx_strand_id
1 'polypeptide(L)'
;MFGFFKSPGNNKGGTINAGRRTSSEPILITPDFEDEDKHKSGFSTPGGLQNQTTEELEKYAVNKAEETTKGVNNCLKIAEDIRSDATRTLEMLHQQGDQINRTHEMAVDMDKDLSKGEKLLNNLGGMFSKPWKPKKTKEISGPMITPDKPSKKSGNNKGEREKLGLGGKGRLSSQPPLDQPTNALQKVEQEKAKQDDGLNDLSDILGDLKSMAVDMGSEIDKQNKALDHLGDDVDELNSRVKGANQRARHLLSK
;
A
#
# COMPACT_ATOMS: atom_id res chain seq x y z
N MET A 1 15.65 66.10 -31.28
CA MET A 1 14.33 66.16 -31.94
C MET A 1 13.60 64.88 -31.57
N PHE A 2 12.45 64.99 -30.88
CA PHE A 2 11.48 63.94 -30.50
C PHE A 2 12.03 62.80 -29.58
N GLY A 3 11.45 62.40 -28.44
CA GLY A 3 10.18 62.68 -27.77
C GLY A 3 9.42 61.37 -27.47
N PHE A 4 9.08 61.16 -26.18
CA PHE A 4 7.96 60.34 -25.62
C PHE A 4 8.07 58.79 -25.60
N PHE A 5 7.57 57.95 -24.66
CA PHE A 5 6.72 57.97 -23.43
C PHE A 5 7.08 56.66 -22.61
N LYS A 6 7.35 56.67 -21.29
CA LYS A 6 6.51 56.34 -20.09
C LYS A 6 6.39 54.85 -19.60
N SER A 7 6.88 54.69 -18.36
CA SER A 7 6.51 53.82 -17.20
C SER A 7 6.86 52.32 -17.07
N PRO A 8 7.07 51.84 -15.81
CA PRO A 8 7.75 50.57 -15.50
C PRO A 8 6.80 49.43 -15.09
N GLY A 9 7.07 48.22 -15.59
CA GLY A 9 6.46 46.98 -15.12
C GLY A 9 7.27 46.39 -13.97
N ASN A 10 6.67 46.33 -12.80
CA ASN A 10 7.18 45.75 -11.56
C ASN A 10 7.20 44.21 -11.66
N ASN A 11 8.37 43.60 -11.78
CA ASN A 11 8.54 42.14 -11.74
C ASN A 11 9.37 41.76 -10.52
N LYS A 12 8.70 41.52 -9.38
CA LYS A 12 9.34 40.93 -8.19
C LYS A 12 9.09 39.43 -8.23
N GLY A 13 10.16 38.70 -8.56
CA GLY A 13 10.21 37.24 -8.49
C GLY A 13 10.05 36.74 -7.06
N GLY A 14 9.13 35.79 -6.89
CA GLY A 14 9.07 34.93 -5.71
C GLY A 14 10.18 33.88 -5.78
N THR A 15 10.99 33.82 -4.74
CA THR A 15 12.15 32.95 -4.59
C THR A 15 11.68 31.55 -4.18
N ILE A 16 11.99 30.54 -4.99
CA ILE A 16 11.85 29.12 -4.65
C ILE A 16 13.03 28.71 -3.78
N ASN A 17 12.81 28.51 -2.48
CA ASN A 17 13.78 27.86 -1.61
C ASN A 17 13.61 26.35 -1.73
N ALA A 18 14.49 25.71 -2.49
CA ALA A 18 14.61 24.27 -2.58
C ALA A 18 15.27 23.70 -1.30
N GLY A 19 14.45 23.18 -0.40
CA GLY A 19 14.92 22.33 0.70
C GLY A 19 15.32 20.96 0.16
N ARG A 20 16.61 20.67 0.16
CA ARG A 20 17.18 19.35 -0.14
C ARG A 20 16.60 18.31 0.83
N ARG A 21 15.77 17.37 0.36
CA ARG A 21 15.29 16.22 1.13
C ARG A 21 15.43 14.93 0.34
N THR A 22 15.86 13.88 1.04
CA THR A 22 16.24 12.55 0.56
C THR A 22 14.99 11.70 0.23
N SER A 23 15.08 10.86 -0.79
CA SER A 23 13.94 10.21 -1.47
C SER A 23 13.40 8.94 -0.77
N SER A 24 13.05 8.99 0.52
CA SER A 24 12.64 7.77 1.25
C SER A 24 11.54 7.95 2.30
N GLU A 25 10.80 9.06 2.28
CA GLU A 25 9.64 9.22 3.16
C GLU A 25 8.36 8.98 2.35
N PRO A 26 7.45 8.09 2.79
CA PRO A 26 6.14 8.00 2.18
C PRO A 26 5.44 9.35 2.35
N ILE A 27 4.89 9.88 1.25
CA ILE A 27 4.04 11.06 1.29
C ILE A 27 2.85 10.67 2.15
N LEU A 28 2.84 11.12 3.41
CA LEU A 28 1.62 11.19 4.19
C LEU A 28 0.77 12.24 3.46
N ILE A 29 -0.12 11.78 2.58
CA ILE A 29 -1.20 12.63 2.08
C ILE A 29 -2.12 12.83 3.28
N THR A 30 -1.75 13.76 4.16
CA THR A 30 -2.73 14.37 5.03
C THR A 30 -3.73 15.03 4.10
N PRO A 31 -5.03 14.71 4.18
CA PRO A 31 -6.03 15.55 3.53
C PRO A 31 -5.76 16.97 3.96
N ASP A 32 -5.41 17.79 2.98
CA ASP A 32 -5.23 19.22 3.17
C ASP A 32 -6.63 19.76 3.43
N PHE A 33 -6.97 19.91 4.71
CA PHE A 33 -8.19 20.60 5.14
C PHE A 33 -8.00 22.12 5.10
N GLU A 34 -7.05 22.64 4.32
CA GLU A 34 -7.02 24.04 3.90
C GLU A 34 -8.02 24.27 2.75
N ASP A 35 -9.29 23.95 2.99
CA ASP A 35 -10.37 24.65 2.31
C ASP A 35 -10.83 25.76 3.27
N GLU A 36 -10.60 26.99 2.82
CA GLU A 36 -10.90 28.22 3.55
C GLU A 36 -12.22 28.10 4.32
N ASP A 37 -12.14 28.41 5.62
CA ASP A 37 -13.22 28.78 6.53
C ASP A 37 -13.97 30.05 6.02
N LYS A 38 -14.35 30.13 4.73
CA LYS A 38 -14.98 31.30 4.11
C LYS A 38 -16.44 31.48 4.51
N HIS A 39 -16.93 30.67 5.44
CA HIS A 39 -18.22 30.85 6.09
C HIS A 39 -18.15 30.85 7.63
N LYS A 40 -17.02 31.23 8.23
CA LYS A 40 -17.03 31.73 9.62
C LYS A 40 -17.21 33.24 9.63
N SER A 41 -18.47 33.66 9.78
CA SER A 41 -18.93 34.82 10.59
C SER A 41 -20.23 35.48 10.08
N GLY A 42 -21.20 34.69 9.58
CA GLY A 42 -22.59 35.15 9.51
C GLY A 42 -23.36 35.03 10.83
N PHE A 43 -22.78 34.39 11.85
CA PHE A 43 -23.51 34.01 13.07
C PHE A 43 -22.66 34.20 14.33
N SER A 44 -22.10 35.39 14.50
CA SER A 44 -21.89 35.96 15.82
C SER A 44 -23.07 36.87 16.13
N THR A 45 -24.27 36.30 16.18
CA THR A 45 -25.44 37.01 16.70
C THR A 45 -25.56 36.64 18.17
N PRO A 46 -25.56 37.61 19.11
CA PRO A 46 -25.77 37.33 20.51
C PRO A 46 -27.19 36.80 20.71
N GLY A 47 -27.30 35.53 21.12
CA GLY A 47 -28.56 34.84 21.40
C GLY A 47 -28.73 33.65 20.46
N GLY A 48 -28.38 32.46 20.94
CA GLY A 48 -28.38 31.20 20.19
C GLY A 48 -29.73 30.83 19.56
N LEU A 49 -29.82 29.59 19.06
CA LEU A 49 -30.89 28.91 18.31
C LEU A 49 -32.37 29.36 18.57
N GLN A 50 -32.65 29.97 19.72
CA GLN A 50 -33.93 30.50 20.19
C GLN A 50 -34.40 31.81 19.52
N ASN A 51 -33.52 32.57 18.86
CA ASN A 51 -33.88 33.84 18.19
C ASN A 51 -34.02 33.74 16.66
N GLN A 52 -33.92 32.53 16.08
CA GLN A 52 -33.95 32.31 14.63
C GLN A 52 -35.37 32.01 14.13
N THR A 53 -35.66 32.41 12.89
CA THR A 53 -36.94 32.06 12.26
C THR A 53 -36.97 30.58 11.88
N THR A 54 -38.16 29.99 11.79
CA THR A 54 -38.34 28.59 11.42
C THR A 54 -37.77 28.29 10.02
N GLU A 55 -37.91 29.23 9.08
CA GLU A 55 -37.36 29.13 7.72
C GLU A 55 -35.83 29.11 7.70
N GLU A 56 -35.17 29.90 8.56
CA GLU A 56 -33.72 29.89 8.71
C GLU A 56 -33.21 28.56 9.28
N LEU A 57 -33.92 28.01 10.27
CA LEU A 57 -33.60 26.72 10.87
C LEU A 57 -33.76 25.56 9.87
N GLU A 58 -34.82 25.60 9.07
CA GLU A 58 -35.07 24.65 7.98
C GLU A 58 -33.97 24.68 6.91
N LYS A 59 -33.60 25.88 6.46
CA LYS A 59 -32.51 26.06 5.50
C LYS A 59 -31.17 25.60 6.07
N TYR A 60 -30.90 25.90 7.34
CA TYR A 60 -29.70 25.42 8.03
C TYR A 60 -29.65 23.89 8.09
N ALA A 61 -30.74 23.23 8.47
CA ALA A 61 -30.80 21.78 8.57
C ALA A 61 -30.52 21.10 7.22
N VAL A 62 -31.14 21.61 6.14
CA VAL A 62 -30.88 21.14 4.77
C VAL A 62 -29.43 21.33 4.37
N ASN A 63 -28.88 22.53 4.56
CA ASN A 63 -27.50 22.83 4.20
C ASN A 63 -26.51 21.94 4.97
N LYS A 64 -26.75 21.73 6.26
CA LYS A 64 -25.91 20.86 7.09
C LYS A 64 -25.98 19.39 6.68
N ALA A 65 -27.17 18.92 6.28
CA ALA A 65 -27.33 17.58 5.75
C ALA A 65 -26.57 17.42 4.41
N GLU A 66 -26.68 18.38 3.50
CA GLU A 66 -25.93 18.36 2.22
C GLU A 66 -24.41 18.39 2.45
N GLU A 67 -23.91 19.21 3.38
CA GLU A 67 -22.50 19.23 3.76
C GLU A 67 -22.03 17.86 4.26
N THR A 68 -22.84 17.21 5.09
CA THR A 68 -22.54 15.88 5.64
C THR A 68 -22.48 14.84 4.53
N THR A 69 -23.45 14.85 3.60
CA THR A 69 -23.46 13.96 2.43
C THR A 69 -22.22 14.16 1.57
N LYS A 70 -21.77 15.41 1.34
CA LYS A 70 -20.52 15.70 0.63
C LYS A 70 -19.30 15.13 1.36
N GLY A 71 -19.27 15.22 2.69
CA GLY A 71 -18.22 14.62 3.52
C GLY A 71 -18.15 13.10 3.35
N VAL A 72 -19.29 12.41 3.42
CA VAL A 72 -19.36 10.95 3.20
C VAL A 72 -18.86 10.57 1.81
N ASN A 73 -19.29 11.28 0.77
CA ASN A 73 -18.83 11.03 -0.60
C ASN A 73 -17.33 11.26 -0.78
N ASN A 74 -16.76 12.25 -0.10
CA ASN A 74 -15.31 12.46 -0.13
C ASN A 74 -14.55 11.30 0.56
N CYS A 75 -15.05 10.83 1.71
CA CYS A 75 -14.49 9.66 2.40
C CYS A 75 -14.53 8.41 1.52
N LEU A 76 -15.63 8.17 0.81
CA LEU A 76 -15.76 7.07 -0.14
C LEU A 76 -14.69 7.12 -1.23
N LYS A 77 -14.51 8.29 -1.85
CA LYS A 77 -13.49 8.47 -2.89
C LYS A 77 -12.09 8.14 -2.35
N ILE A 78 -11.75 8.66 -1.18
CA ILE A 78 -10.45 8.38 -0.54
C ILE A 78 -10.30 6.90 -0.23
N ALA A 79 -11.34 6.26 0.31
CA ALA A 79 -11.31 4.83 0.66
C ALA A 79 -11.13 3.94 -0.59
N GLU A 80 -11.79 4.28 -1.70
CA GLU A 80 -11.60 3.62 -2.99
C GLU A 80 -10.17 3.77 -3.54
N ASP A 81 -9.62 4.98 -3.47
CA ASP A 81 -8.24 5.24 -3.89
C ASP A 81 -7.25 4.40 -3.06
N ILE A 82 -7.44 4.33 -1.73
CA ILE A 82 -6.63 3.47 -0.83
C ILE A 82 -6.80 1.99 -1.20
N ARG A 83 -8.02 1.54 -1.53
CA ARG A 83 -8.28 0.15 -1.90
C ARG A 83 -7.53 -0.25 -3.18
N SER A 84 -7.50 0.65 -4.16
CA SER A 84 -6.73 0.48 -5.41
C SER A 84 -5.22 0.35 -5.12
N ASP A 85 -4.67 1.23 -4.30
CA ASP A 85 -3.25 1.21 -3.94
C ASP A 85 -2.87 0.00 -3.08
N ALA A 86 -3.74 -0.41 -2.15
CA ALA A 86 -3.57 -1.63 -1.36
C ALA A 86 -3.53 -2.88 -2.26
N THR A 87 -4.38 -2.93 -3.29
CA THR A 87 -4.37 -4.03 -4.27
C THR A 87 -3.04 -4.11 -5.02
N ARG A 88 -2.52 -2.98 -5.51
CA ARG A 88 -1.20 -2.93 -6.16
C ARG A 88 -0.09 -3.33 -5.19
N THR A 89 -0.18 -2.92 -3.93
CA THR A 89 0.80 -3.25 -2.90
C THR A 89 0.82 -4.75 -2.61
N LEU A 90 -0.35 -5.40 -2.50
CA LEU A 90 -0.45 -6.85 -2.36
C LEU A 90 0.16 -7.61 -3.54
N GLU A 91 -0.07 -7.15 -4.77
CA GLU A 91 0.55 -7.75 -5.95
C GLU A 91 2.08 -7.64 -5.89
N MET A 92 2.62 -6.47 -5.53
CA MET A 92 4.05 -6.27 -5.36
C MET A 92 4.62 -7.16 -4.25
N LEU A 93 3.94 -7.29 -3.11
CA LEU A 93 4.37 -8.17 -2.03
C LEU A 93 4.47 -9.62 -2.51
N HIS A 94 3.46 -10.15 -3.20
CA HIS A 94 3.55 -11.51 -3.76
C HIS A 94 4.73 -11.67 -4.73
N GLN A 95 4.93 -10.69 -5.63
CA GLN A 95 6.07 -10.72 -6.55
C GLN A 95 7.43 -10.68 -5.84
N GLN A 96 7.53 -9.96 -4.72
CA GLN A 96 8.73 -9.94 -3.87
C GLN A 96 8.94 -11.27 -3.15
N GLY A 97 7.88 -11.89 -2.64
CA GLY A 97 7.93 -13.23 -2.05
C GLY A 97 8.47 -14.27 -3.02
N ASP A 98 8.01 -14.24 -4.28
CA ASP A 98 8.53 -15.11 -5.33
C ASP A 98 10.00 -14.85 -5.66
N GLN A 99 10.44 -13.58 -5.62
CA GLN A 99 11.85 -13.24 -5.81
C GLN A 99 12.73 -13.80 -4.67
N ILE A 100 12.25 -13.72 -3.42
CA ILE A 100 12.95 -14.28 -2.27
C ILE A 100 13.09 -15.80 -2.45
N ASN A 101 12.03 -16.49 -2.86
CA ASN A 101 12.07 -17.93 -3.14
C ASN A 101 13.10 -18.27 -4.24
N ARG A 102 13.10 -17.54 -5.36
CA ARG A 102 14.13 -17.72 -6.41
C ARG A 102 15.54 -17.50 -5.88
N THR A 103 15.72 -16.57 -4.94
CA THR A 103 17.03 -16.28 -4.35
C THR A 103 17.52 -17.42 -3.46
N HIS A 104 16.62 -18.05 -2.70
CA HIS A 104 16.92 -19.29 -1.98
C HIS A 104 17.35 -20.42 -2.93
N GLU A 105 16.65 -20.61 -4.05
CA GLU A 105 17.02 -21.62 -5.04
C GLU A 105 18.44 -21.37 -5.61
N MET A 106 18.75 -20.11 -5.91
CA MET A 106 20.11 -19.73 -6.33
C MET A 106 21.16 -20.02 -5.25
N ALA A 107 20.85 -19.80 -3.96
CA ALA A 107 21.74 -20.14 -2.86
C ALA A 107 22.01 -21.66 -2.79
N VAL A 108 20.97 -22.47 -2.99
CA VAL A 108 21.11 -23.94 -3.06
C VAL A 108 21.98 -24.37 -4.24
N ASP A 109 21.84 -23.74 -5.40
CA ASP A 109 22.67 -24.06 -6.56
C ASP A 109 24.13 -23.63 -6.35
N MET A 110 24.36 -22.45 -5.74
CA MET A 110 25.70 -22.03 -5.31
C MET A 110 26.32 -23.02 -4.32
N ASP A 111 25.54 -23.59 -3.38
CA ASP A 111 26.02 -24.62 -2.46
C ASP A 111 26.53 -25.86 -3.20
N LYS A 112 25.76 -26.33 -4.20
CA LYS A 112 26.13 -27.50 -5.02
C LYS A 112 27.41 -27.23 -5.80
N ASP A 113 27.50 -26.08 -6.45
CA ASP A 113 28.65 -25.75 -7.29
C ASP A 113 29.89 -25.47 -6.47
N LEU A 114 29.75 -24.80 -5.33
CA LEU A 114 30.84 -24.63 -4.37
C LEU A 114 31.32 -26.00 -3.87
N SER A 115 30.42 -26.91 -3.50
CA SER A 115 30.78 -28.26 -3.07
C SER A 115 31.56 -29.05 -4.13
N LYS A 116 31.24 -28.89 -5.43
CA LYS A 116 32.02 -29.47 -6.53
C LYS A 116 33.40 -28.79 -6.65
N GLY A 117 33.44 -27.47 -6.60
CA GLY A 117 34.68 -26.69 -6.66
C GLY A 117 35.65 -27.02 -5.52
N GLU A 118 35.14 -27.18 -4.30
CA GLU A 118 35.93 -27.56 -3.14
C GLU A 118 36.59 -28.94 -3.30
N LYS A 119 35.87 -29.92 -3.88
CA LYS A 119 36.44 -31.24 -4.20
C LYS A 119 37.56 -31.13 -5.24
N LEU A 120 37.38 -30.31 -6.27
CA LEU A 120 38.43 -30.07 -7.28
C LEU A 120 39.66 -29.40 -6.66
N LEU A 121 39.48 -28.37 -5.84
CA LEU A 121 40.57 -27.70 -5.11
C LEU A 121 41.32 -28.63 -4.16
N ASN A 122 40.63 -29.59 -3.56
CA ASN A 122 41.30 -30.61 -2.75
C ASN A 122 42.17 -31.54 -3.63
N ASN A 123 41.65 -31.98 -4.78
CA ASN A 123 42.36 -32.87 -5.72
C ASN A 123 43.55 -32.20 -6.44
N LEU A 124 43.53 -30.87 -6.61
CA LEU A 124 44.64 -30.11 -7.20
C LEU A 124 45.87 -30.03 -6.27
N GLY A 125 45.72 -30.35 -4.99
CA GLY A 125 46.86 -30.55 -4.11
C GLY A 125 47.62 -31.83 -4.49
N GLY A 126 48.79 -31.70 -5.11
CA GLY A 126 49.68 -32.85 -5.34
C GLY A 126 50.15 -33.52 -4.03
N MET A 127 50.94 -34.61 -4.14
CA MET A 127 51.37 -35.44 -3.00
C MET A 127 52.14 -34.69 -1.88
N PHE A 128 52.57 -33.45 -2.14
CA PHE A 128 53.26 -32.55 -1.20
C PHE A 128 52.40 -31.38 -0.69
N SER A 129 51.12 -31.31 -1.05
CA SER A 129 50.21 -30.29 -0.53
C SER A 129 49.42 -30.85 0.64
N LYS A 130 49.33 -30.10 1.75
CA LYS A 130 48.51 -30.52 2.90
C LYS A 130 47.05 -30.73 2.44
N PRO A 131 46.38 -31.82 2.85
CA PRO A 131 44.97 -32.04 2.52
C PRO A 131 44.12 -30.91 3.11
N TRP A 132 43.15 -30.43 2.34
CA TRP A 132 42.24 -29.37 2.79
C TRP A 132 40.82 -29.91 2.86
N LYS A 133 40.21 -29.83 4.05
CA LYS A 133 38.81 -30.22 4.26
C LYS A 133 37.99 -28.94 4.40
N PRO A 134 37.09 -28.63 3.45
CA PRO A 134 36.16 -27.53 3.62
C PRO A 134 35.28 -27.79 4.85
N LYS A 135 35.01 -26.76 5.63
CA LYS A 135 34.11 -26.84 6.79
C LYS A 135 32.73 -26.38 6.33
N LYS A 136 31.77 -27.30 6.30
CA LYS A 136 30.35 -27.00 6.12
C LYS A 136 29.68 -27.11 7.49
N THR A 137 29.19 -25.99 8.02
CA THR A 137 28.59 -25.95 9.37
C THR A 137 27.06 -26.06 9.33
N LYS A 138 26.46 -25.71 8.20
CA LYS A 138 25.02 -25.79 7.95
C LYS A 138 24.75 -26.33 6.55
N GLU A 139 23.64 -27.05 6.39
CA GLU A 139 23.10 -27.36 5.07
C GLU A 139 22.26 -26.17 4.58
N ILE A 140 22.57 -25.69 3.38
CA ILE A 140 21.82 -24.63 2.72
C ILE A 140 20.48 -25.22 2.32
N SER A 141 19.43 -24.82 3.02
CA SER A 141 18.08 -25.30 2.76
C SER A 141 17.40 -24.31 1.82
N GLY A 142 16.68 -24.81 0.82
CA GLY A 142 15.94 -23.95 -0.10
C GLY A 142 14.82 -23.15 0.58
N PRO A 143 13.90 -22.57 -0.21
CA PRO A 143 12.82 -21.76 0.31
C PRO A 143 12.11 -22.44 1.49
N MET A 144 11.91 -21.72 2.58
CA MET A 144 11.09 -22.22 3.69
C MET A 144 9.63 -22.27 3.25
N ILE A 145 9.24 -23.38 2.61
CA ILE A 145 7.84 -23.70 2.37
C ILE A 145 7.28 -24.14 3.73
N THR A 146 7.00 -23.19 4.62
CA THR A 146 6.10 -23.48 5.73
C THR A 146 4.78 -23.95 5.10
N PRO A 147 4.33 -25.19 5.34
CA PRO A 147 2.99 -25.58 4.93
C PRO A 147 2.05 -24.60 5.61
N ASP A 148 1.26 -23.87 4.81
CA ASP A 148 0.18 -23.06 5.35
C ASP A 148 -0.63 -23.97 6.25
N LYS A 149 -0.49 -23.83 7.58
CA LYS A 149 -1.43 -24.45 8.50
C LYS A 149 -2.73 -23.77 8.17
N PRO A 150 -3.75 -24.47 7.62
CA PRO A 150 -5.01 -23.83 7.34
C PRO A 150 -5.63 -23.50 8.69
N SER A 151 -5.46 -22.25 9.14
CA SER A 151 -6.33 -21.68 10.15
C SER A 151 -7.73 -21.83 9.59
N LYS A 152 -8.50 -22.75 10.20
CA LYS A 152 -9.88 -23.04 9.89
C LYS A 152 -10.64 -21.76 9.51
N LYS A 153 -11.38 -21.83 8.39
CA LYS A 153 -12.45 -20.90 7.96
C LYS A 153 -11.88 -19.61 7.33
N SER A 154 -11.86 -19.47 6.01
CA SER A 154 -13.06 -19.32 5.18
C SER A 154 -12.76 -19.81 3.77
N GLY A 155 -13.31 -20.97 3.41
CA GLY A 155 -13.41 -21.36 2.02
C GLY A 155 -14.52 -20.53 1.39
N ASN A 156 -14.17 -19.54 0.60
CA ASN A 156 -14.95 -19.07 -0.53
C ASN A 156 -14.05 -18.27 -1.48
N ASN A 157 -14.28 -18.47 -2.78
CA ASN A 157 -13.87 -17.62 -3.89
C ASN A 157 -12.62 -18.00 -4.70
N LYS A 158 -12.51 -19.28 -5.09
CA LYS A 158 -11.73 -19.67 -6.29
C LYS A 158 -12.57 -20.28 -7.42
N GLY A 159 -13.89 -20.06 -7.40
CA GLY A 159 -14.84 -20.65 -8.36
C GLY A 159 -15.81 -19.67 -9.04
N GLU A 160 -15.71 -18.35 -8.82
CA GLU A 160 -16.70 -17.39 -9.35
C GLU A 160 -16.17 -16.45 -10.43
N ARG A 161 -15.03 -16.79 -11.04
CA ARG A 161 -14.49 -16.06 -12.21
C ARG A 161 -15.26 -16.36 -13.52
N GLU A 162 -16.27 -17.22 -13.48
CA GLU A 162 -17.08 -17.59 -14.65
C GLU A 162 -18.59 -17.66 -14.38
N LYS A 163 -19.02 -17.11 -13.24
CA LYS A 163 -20.42 -16.72 -12.99
C LYS A 163 -20.50 -15.23 -12.72
N LEU A 164 -19.74 -14.45 -13.49
CA LEU A 164 -20.15 -13.09 -13.83
C LEU A 164 -21.43 -13.23 -14.64
N GLY A 165 -22.54 -13.38 -13.93
CA GLY A 165 -23.87 -13.16 -14.43
C GLY A 165 -23.94 -11.72 -14.93
N LEU A 166 -23.43 -11.51 -16.14
CA LEU A 166 -23.84 -10.48 -17.10
C LEU A 166 -25.31 -10.73 -17.48
N GLY A 167 -26.16 -11.00 -16.48
CA GLY A 167 -27.58 -10.77 -16.56
C GLY A 167 -27.73 -9.30 -16.21
N GLY A 168 -27.72 -8.46 -17.23
CA GLY A 168 -28.31 -7.13 -17.15
C GLY A 168 -29.77 -7.26 -16.77
N LYS A 169 -30.05 -7.48 -15.49
CA LYS A 169 -31.37 -7.24 -14.91
C LYS A 169 -31.37 -5.77 -14.58
N GLY A 170 -31.84 -4.99 -15.55
CA GLY A 170 -32.39 -3.67 -15.26
C GLY A 170 -33.36 -3.84 -14.10
N ARG A 171 -32.94 -3.43 -12.90
CA ARG A 171 -33.89 -3.05 -11.87
C ARG A 171 -34.51 -1.77 -12.40
N LEU A 172 -35.61 -1.94 -13.12
CA LEU A 172 -36.66 -0.95 -13.16
C LEU A 172 -37.03 -0.73 -11.69
N SER A 173 -36.36 0.24 -11.06
CA SER A 173 -36.86 0.84 -9.85
C SER A 173 -38.16 1.50 -10.27
N SER A 174 -39.28 0.84 -9.98
CA SER A 174 -40.58 1.48 -9.90
C SER A 174 -40.55 2.42 -8.69
N GLN A 175 -39.72 3.47 -8.79
CA GLN A 175 -39.80 4.60 -7.89
C GLN A 175 -40.97 5.43 -8.41
N PRO A 176 -42.00 5.71 -7.59
CA PRO A 176 -42.93 6.77 -7.93
C PRO A 176 -42.10 8.03 -8.23
N PRO A 177 -42.52 8.91 -9.15
CA PRO A 177 -41.88 10.22 -9.27
C PRO A 177 -41.91 10.85 -7.88
N LEU A 178 -40.75 10.91 -7.21
CA LEU A 178 -40.68 11.63 -5.95
C LEU A 178 -40.77 13.10 -6.35
N ASP A 179 -41.95 13.64 -6.14
CA ASP A 179 -42.25 15.05 -6.23
C ASP A 179 -41.12 15.85 -5.57
N GLN A 180 -40.74 16.97 -6.18
CA GLN A 180 -39.77 17.90 -5.61
C GLN A 180 -40.05 18.05 -4.10
N PRO A 181 -39.05 17.85 -3.21
CA PRO A 181 -39.27 17.93 -1.77
C PRO A 181 -39.81 19.32 -1.46
N THR A 182 -41.09 19.37 -1.14
CA THR A 182 -41.85 20.61 -0.94
C THR A 182 -41.62 21.17 0.47
N ASN A 183 -40.96 20.40 1.33
CA ASN A 183 -40.63 20.75 2.72
C ASN A 183 -39.16 20.40 3.04
N ALA A 184 -38.48 21.28 3.78
CA ALA A 184 -37.10 21.10 4.22
C ALA A 184 -36.86 19.78 4.96
N LEU A 185 -37.84 19.29 5.74
CA LEU A 185 -37.77 17.99 6.40
C LEU A 185 -37.59 16.83 5.42
N GLN A 186 -38.34 16.83 4.31
CA GLN A 186 -38.25 15.77 3.30
C GLN A 186 -36.88 15.79 2.60
N LYS A 187 -36.32 16.99 2.38
CA LYS A 187 -34.99 17.13 1.79
C LYS A 187 -33.90 16.64 2.75
N VAL A 188 -34.01 16.94 4.04
CA VAL A 188 -33.10 16.39 5.06
C VAL A 188 -33.20 14.87 5.11
N GLU A 189 -34.40 14.29 5.06
CA GLU A 189 -34.58 12.84 5.06
C GLU A 189 -33.97 12.18 3.82
N GLN A 190 -34.11 12.82 2.66
CA GLN A 190 -33.46 12.35 1.43
C GLN A 190 -31.92 12.40 1.53
N GLU A 191 -31.36 13.46 2.11
CA GLU A 191 -29.91 13.55 2.33
C GLU A 191 -29.43 12.53 3.38
N LYS A 192 -30.22 12.25 4.42
CA LYS A 192 -29.92 11.17 5.37
C LYS A 192 -29.90 9.80 4.70
N ALA A 193 -30.86 9.49 3.85
CA ALA A 193 -30.85 8.23 3.12
C ALA A 193 -29.56 8.07 2.27
N LYS A 194 -29.10 9.14 1.61
CA LYS A 194 -27.82 9.14 0.87
C LYS A 194 -26.62 8.97 1.80
N GLN A 195 -26.66 9.58 2.98
CA GLN A 195 -25.60 9.42 3.97
C GLN A 195 -25.53 7.97 4.46
N ASP A 196 -26.66 7.35 4.77
CA ASP A 196 -26.73 5.96 5.22
C ASP A 196 -26.23 5.00 4.14
N ASP A 197 -26.65 5.19 2.88
CA ASP A 197 -26.15 4.42 1.74
C ASP A 197 -24.63 4.58 1.59
N GLY A 198 -24.12 5.82 1.62
CA GLY A 198 -22.69 6.08 1.48
C GLY A 198 -21.85 5.57 2.66
N LEU A 199 -22.41 5.55 3.88
CA LEU A 199 -21.74 4.98 5.05
C LEU A 199 -21.71 3.45 5.00
N ASN A 200 -22.73 2.82 4.43
CA ASN A 200 -22.72 1.38 4.18
C ASN A 200 -21.64 1.01 3.16
N ASP A 201 -21.58 1.70 2.02
CA ASP A 201 -20.52 1.51 1.01
C ASP A 201 -19.13 1.72 1.62
N LEU A 202 -18.97 2.73 2.48
CA LEU A 202 -17.70 3.00 3.16
C LEU A 202 -17.34 1.87 4.12
N SER A 203 -18.31 1.33 4.85
CA SER A 203 -18.11 0.17 5.74
C SER A 203 -17.64 -1.05 4.96
N ASP A 204 -18.20 -1.31 3.77
CA ASP A 204 -17.81 -2.42 2.92
C ASP A 204 -16.35 -2.27 2.44
N ILE A 205 -15.97 -1.08 1.95
CA ILE A 205 -14.58 -0.80 1.55
C ILE A 205 -13.62 -0.93 2.72
N LEU A 206 -13.98 -0.46 3.92
CA LEU A 206 -13.16 -0.62 5.11
C LEU A 206 -13.01 -2.11 5.50
N GLY A 207 -14.04 -2.92 5.25
CA GLY A 207 -13.98 -4.38 5.38
C GLY A 207 -12.94 -5.01 4.44
N ASP A 208 -12.96 -4.62 3.15
CA ASP A 208 -11.97 -5.06 2.15
C ASP A 208 -10.55 -4.65 2.56
N LEU A 209 -10.37 -3.38 2.94
CA LEU A 209 -9.09 -2.82 3.37
C LEU A 209 -8.52 -3.57 4.58
N LYS A 210 -9.38 -3.95 5.54
CA LYS A 210 -8.99 -4.76 6.68
C LYS A 210 -8.51 -6.16 6.26
N SER A 211 -9.22 -6.82 5.35
CA SER A 211 -8.81 -8.13 4.84
C SER A 211 -7.45 -8.03 4.17
N MET A 212 -7.27 -7.06 3.27
CA MET A 212 -6.00 -6.83 2.59
C MET A 212 -4.87 -6.50 3.56
N ALA A 213 -5.12 -5.73 4.62
CA ALA A 213 -4.11 -5.44 5.64
C ALA A 213 -3.66 -6.70 6.40
N VAL A 214 -4.58 -7.62 6.70
CA VAL A 214 -4.24 -8.92 7.33
C VAL A 214 -3.43 -9.80 6.38
N ASP A 215 -3.81 -9.83 5.10
CA ASP A 215 -3.08 -10.59 4.07
C ASP A 215 -1.67 -10.03 3.85
N MET A 216 -1.54 -8.70 3.74
CA MET A 216 -0.24 -8.01 3.65
C MET A 216 0.63 -8.31 4.87
N GLY A 217 0.08 -8.23 6.07
CA GLY A 217 0.83 -8.53 7.30
C GLY A 217 1.34 -9.97 7.35
N SER A 218 0.50 -10.92 6.95
CA SER A 218 0.86 -12.34 6.93
C SER A 218 1.95 -12.65 5.89
N GLU A 219 1.87 -12.03 4.71
CA GLU A 219 2.87 -12.18 3.66
C GLU A 219 4.22 -11.53 4.06
N ILE A 220 4.20 -10.35 4.69
CA ILE A 220 5.41 -9.70 5.22
C ILE A 220 6.08 -10.56 6.30
N ASP A 221 5.30 -11.10 7.25
CA ASP A 221 5.84 -11.98 8.30
C ASP A 221 6.48 -13.25 7.73
N LYS A 222 5.89 -13.80 6.66
CA LYS A 222 6.43 -14.96 5.94
C LYS A 222 7.74 -14.58 5.23
N GLN A 223 7.76 -13.46 4.53
CA GLN A 223 8.95 -12.97 3.83
C GLN A 223 10.11 -12.65 4.79
N ASN A 224 9.82 -12.03 5.94
CA ASN A 224 10.83 -11.74 6.96
C ASN A 224 11.53 -13.02 7.43
N LYS A 225 10.77 -14.07 7.77
CA LYS A 225 11.34 -15.37 8.16
C LYS A 225 12.15 -16.01 7.03
N ALA A 226 11.68 -15.89 5.79
CA ALA A 226 12.41 -16.38 4.63
C ALA A 226 13.73 -15.61 4.42
N LEU A 227 13.75 -14.29 4.64
CA LEU A 227 14.95 -13.47 4.55
C LEU A 227 15.95 -13.79 5.67
N ASP A 228 15.49 -13.97 6.91
CA ASP A 228 16.36 -14.39 8.01
C ASP A 228 17.05 -15.72 7.68
N HIS A 229 16.28 -16.70 7.20
CA HIS A 229 16.83 -17.99 6.78
C HIS A 229 17.83 -17.86 5.63
N LEU A 230 17.54 -16.99 4.65
CA LEU A 230 18.43 -16.73 3.52
C LEU A 230 19.74 -16.09 3.99
N GLY A 231 19.67 -15.20 4.98
CA GLY A 231 20.83 -14.54 5.57
C GLY A 231 21.82 -15.55 6.14
N ASP A 232 21.33 -16.49 6.95
CA ASP A 232 22.14 -17.57 7.51
C ASP A 232 22.82 -18.41 6.41
N ASP A 233 22.08 -18.72 5.35
CA ASP A 233 22.56 -19.52 4.23
C ASP A 233 23.63 -18.81 3.41
N VAL A 234 23.42 -17.52 3.15
CA VAL A 234 24.39 -16.67 2.46
C VAL A 234 25.66 -16.48 3.29
N ASP A 235 25.57 -16.37 4.62
CA ASP A 235 26.73 -16.26 5.50
C ASP A 235 27.60 -17.53 5.48
N GLU A 236 26.99 -18.71 5.50
CA GLU A 236 27.68 -19.99 5.36
C GLU A 236 28.36 -20.10 3.98
N LEU A 237 27.65 -19.75 2.91
CA LEU A 237 28.22 -19.71 1.55
C LEU A 237 29.41 -18.76 1.47
N ASN A 238 29.30 -17.55 2.01
CA ASN A 238 30.36 -16.55 2.03
C ASN A 238 31.60 -17.05 2.79
N SER A 239 31.41 -17.69 3.94
CA SER A 239 32.49 -18.32 4.72
C SER A 239 33.23 -19.38 3.91
N ARG A 240 32.49 -20.26 3.24
CA ARG A 240 33.06 -21.34 2.42
C ARG A 240 33.76 -20.83 1.16
N VAL A 241 33.18 -19.85 0.47
CA VAL A 241 33.82 -19.18 -0.68
C VAL A 241 35.16 -18.56 -0.28
N LYS A 242 35.22 -17.88 0.88
CA LYS A 242 36.48 -17.34 1.42
C LYS A 242 37.51 -18.45 1.67
N GLY A 243 37.10 -19.57 2.26
CA GLY A 243 37.96 -20.74 2.48
C GLY A 243 38.50 -21.32 1.17
N ALA A 244 37.63 -21.51 0.17
CA ALA A 244 38.00 -21.99 -1.15
C ALA A 244 38.98 -21.04 -1.85
N ASN A 245 38.75 -19.73 -1.78
CA ASN A 245 39.64 -18.72 -2.35
C ASN A 245 41.02 -18.72 -1.66
N GLN A 246 41.06 -18.82 -0.33
CA GLN A 246 42.33 -18.98 0.41
C GLN A 246 43.07 -20.24 -0.04
N ARG A 247 42.38 -21.38 -0.17
CA ARG A 247 43.00 -22.62 -0.65
C ARG A 247 43.57 -22.46 -2.05
N ALA A 248 42.81 -21.87 -2.98
CA ALA A 248 43.25 -21.61 -4.35
C ALA A 248 44.53 -20.77 -4.38
N ARG A 249 44.60 -19.69 -3.59
CA ARG A 249 45.81 -18.85 -3.47
C ARG A 249 47.04 -19.62 -2.97
N HIS A 250 46.87 -20.49 -1.97
CA HIS A 250 47.98 -21.32 -1.47
C HIS A 250 48.48 -22.34 -2.49
N LEU A 251 47.60 -22.81 -3.39
CA LEU A 251 48.00 -23.70 -4.47
C LEU A 251 48.77 -22.96 -5.58
N LEU A 252 48.44 -21.69 -5.81
CA LEU A 252 49.11 -20.83 -6.79
C LEU A 252 50.42 -20.21 -6.28
N SER A 253 50.59 -20.03 -4.97
CA SER A 253 51.81 -19.48 -4.37
C SER A 253 52.96 -20.50 -4.29
N LYS A 254 52.97 -21.50 -5.18
CA LYS A 254 53.99 -22.55 -5.27
C LYS A 254 54.94 -22.31 -6.45
#